data_AF-A0A7K7NBJ2-F1
#
_entry.id   AF-A0A7K7NBJ2-F1
#
_cell.length_a   1.000
_cell.length_b   1.000
_cell.length_c   1.000
_cell.angle_alpha   90.00
_cell.angle_beta   90.00
_cell.angle_gamma   90.00
#
_symmetry.space_group_name_H-M   'P 1'
#
loop_
_entity.id
_entity.type
_entity.pdbx_description
1 polymer ?
#
loop_
_entity_poly.entity_id
_entity_poly.type
_entity_poly.pdbx_seq_one_letter_code
_entity_poly.pdbx_strand_id
1 'polypeptide(L)'
;VWGSCSLTPLLYLLKPPPARARRVVFEDEVMPSGRPSGRVPTAEEGKKPGARSVPPGLAPRPRAVPDYVAKYPAIRSPRQREGYKGVFQDQLAEYTELLGEVRTARQRLGEMEAAMGQLPRHTMSRTDSAFLEKQQRCEYLKKKLTHIKARIQEYDRDARDSAVYF
;
A
#
# COMPACT_ATOMS: atom_id res chain seq x y z
N VAL A 1 18.05 11.25 19.82
CA VAL A 1 17.09 10.51 20.66
C VAL A 1 15.68 10.71 20.11
N TRP A 2 15.14 9.76 19.34
CA TRP A 2 13.69 9.69 19.07
C TRP A 2 13.09 8.92 20.25
N GLY A 3 12.88 9.65 21.35
CA GLY A 3 12.25 9.13 22.54
C GLY A 3 10.83 8.69 22.20
N SER A 4 10.50 7.49 22.69
CA SER A 4 9.17 6.96 22.92
C SER A 4 8.01 7.90 22.57
N CYS A 5 7.52 7.86 21.32
CA CYS A 5 6.26 8.51 20.97
C CYS A 5 5.11 7.65 21.50
N SER A 6 4.81 7.85 22.79
CA SER A 6 3.47 7.71 23.33
C SER A 6 2.49 8.49 22.46
N LEU A 7 1.35 7.89 22.17
CA LEU A 7 0.23 8.52 21.48
C LEU A 7 -0.26 9.73 22.30
N THR A 8 0.22 10.93 21.98
CA THR A 8 -0.38 12.19 22.43
C THR A 8 -0.79 12.99 21.20
N PRO A 9 -2.09 13.33 21.04
CA PRO A 9 -2.57 14.16 19.95
C PRO A 9 -2.42 15.63 20.37
N LEU A 10 -1.40 16.30 19.85
CA LEU A 10 -1.32 17.76 19.89
C LEU A 10 -1.26 18.26 18.45
N LEU A 11 -2.39 18.82 18.02
CA LEU A 11 -2.52 19.96 17.11
C LEU A 11 -1.23 20.35 16.37
N TYR A 12 -0.94 19.69 15.26
CA TYR A 12 0.07 20.16 14.31
C TYR A 12 -0.61 20.98 13.23
N LEU A 13 -0.76 22.26 13.56
CA LEU A 13 -0.46 23.41 12.71
C LEU A 13 -0.93 23.32 11.25
N LEU A 14 -2.10 23.91 11.04
CA LEU A 14 -2.60 24.55 9.82
C LEU A 14 -1.48 24.88 8.81
N LYS A 15 -1.30 24.04 7.77
CA LYS A 15 -0.43 24.36 6.64
C LYS A 15 -1.28 24.45 5.37
N PRO A 16 -1.44 25.65 4.76
CA PRO A 16 -2.22 25.82 3.54
C PRO A 16 -1.53 25.18 2.32
N PRO A 17 -2.30 24.79 1.28
CA PRO A 17 -1.75 24.11 0.10
C PRO A 17 -0.92 25.08 -0.76
N PRO A 18 0.30 24.70 -1.22
CA PRO A 18 0.99 25.48 -2.23
C PRO A 18 0.34 25.29 -3.61
N ALA A 19 -0.01 26.43 -4.22
CA ALA A 19 -0.51 26.53 -5.59
C ALA A 19 0.46 25.90 -6.60
N ARG A 20 -0.07 25.07 -7.49
CA ARG A 20 0.68 24.37 -8.54
C ARG A 20 1.14 25.35 -9.62
N ALA A 21 2.40 25.77 -9.56
CA ALA A 21 3.12 26.39 -10.67
C ALA A 21 3.77 25.31 -11.57
N ARG A 22 4.01 25.68 -12.83
CA ARG A 22 4.09 24.82 -14.02
C ARG A 22 5.48 24.20 -14.28
N ARG A 23 5.45 23.09 -15.07
CA ARG A 23 6.45 22.54 -16.04
C ARG A 23 7.81 22.07 -15.50
N VAL A 24 8.21 20.85 -15.88
CA VAL A 24 9.25 20.58 -16.90
C VAL A 24 8.94 19.22 -17.55
N VAL A 25 8.94 19.17 -18.90
CA VAL A 25 8.93 17.93 -19.70
C VAL A 25 10.39 17.54 -19.87
N PHE A 26 10.73 16.29 -19.58
CA PHE A 26 11.96 15.68 -20.07
C PHE A 26 11.54 14.53 -20.99
N GLU A 27 11.58 14.82 -22.29
CA GLU A 27 11.88 13.81 -23.31
C GLU A 27 13.36 13.48 -23.15
N ASP A 28 13.67 12.22 -22.85
CA ASP A 28 14.78 11.59 -23.54
C ASP A 28 14.59 10.07 -23.55
N GLU A 29 14.98 9.50 -24.67
CA GLU A 29 15.28 8.10 -24.91
C GLU A 29 14.17 7.11 -25.34
N VAL A 30 14.03 7.06 -26.67
CA VAL A 30 14.10 5.87 -27.54
C VAL A 30 12.98 4.82 -27.42
N MET A 31 12.00 4.96 -28.33
CA MET A 31 11.13 3.88 -28.82
C MET A 31 11.94 2.74 -29.45
N PRO A 32 11.47 1.50 -29.31
CA PRO A 32 11.30 0.67 -30.49
C PRO A 32 9.84 0.29 -30.70
N SER A 33 9.24 0.89 -31.73
CA SER A 33 8.04 0.38 -32.37
C SER A 33 8.44 -0.69 -33.38
N GLY A 34 7.76 -1.83 -33.39
CA GLY A 34 7.88 -2.80 -34.48
C GLY A 34 7.40 -4.20 -34.13
N ARG A 35 6.08 -4.42 -34.18
CA ARG A 35 5.52 -5.77 -34.40
C ARG A 35 6.03 -6.32 -35.74
N PRO A 36 6.01 -7.64 -35.90
CA PRO A 36 5.00 -8.19 -36.80
C PRO A 36 4.21 -9.36 -36.19
N SER A 37 2.90 -9.32 -36.44
CA SER A 37 1.97 -10.45 -36.32
C SER A 37 1.85 -11.11 -37.69
N GLY A 38 2.07 -12.42 -37.79
CA GLY A 38 1.77 -13.21 -38.98
C GLY A 38 2.26 -14.66 -38.87
N ARG A 39 1.33 -15.61 -38.67
CA ARG A 39 1.48 -17.08 -38.83
C ARG A 39 1.99 -17.41 -40.25
N VAL A 40 2.65 -18.53 -40.56
CA VAL A 40 2.33 -19.97 -40.34
C VAL A 40 3.62 -20.80 -40.49
N PRO A 41 3.79 -21.94 -39.79
CA PRO A 41 4.32 -23.14 -40.46
C PRO A 41 3.33 -24.30 -40.43
N THR A 42 3.19 -24.94 -41.59
CA THR A 42 2.43 -26.15 -41.87
C THR A 42 3.02 -27.36 -41.13
N ALA A 43 2.10 -28.30 -40.86
CA ALA A 43 2.26 -29.56 -40.15
C ALA A 43 3.40 -30.44 -40.68
N GLU A 44 4.01 -31.20 -39.78
CA GLU A 44 4.37 -32.60 -40.03
C GLU A 44 4.21 -33.39 -38.71
N GLU A 45 3.78 -34.63 -38.90
CA GLU A 45 3.20 -35.59 -37.98
C GLU A 45 4.28 -36.39 -37.20
N GLY A 46 3.98 -36.84 -35.97
CA GLY A 46 4.91 -37.70 -35.23
C GLY A 46 4.51 -38.17 -33.83
N LYS A 47 3.63 -39.18 -33.77
CA LYS A 47 3.64 -40.36 -32.88
C LYS A 47 3.69 -40.20 -31.33
N LYS A 48 2.58 -40.66 -30.69
CA LYS A 48 2.30 -41.04 -29.27
C LYS A 48 3.36 -41.97 -28.60
N PRO A 49 3.31 -42.34 -27.28
CA PRO A 49 2.29 -42.09 -26.23
C PRO A 49 2.81 -41.71 -24.81
N GLY A 50 1.90 -41.25 -23.95
CA GLY A 50 1.78 -41.74 -22.57
C GLY A 50 2.70 -41.17 -21.49
N ALA A 51 2.24 -40.13 -20.80
CA ALA A 51 2.51 -39.99 -19.36
C ALA A 51 1.40 -39.16 -18.71
N ARG A 52 0.56 -39.87 -17.95
CA ARG A 52 -0.18 -39.43 -16.75
C ARG A 52 -0.44 -37.93 -16.61
N SER A 53 -1.74 -37.59 -16.72
CA SER A 53 -2.33 -36.40 -16.11
C SER A 53 -1.90 -36.31 -14.64
N VAL A 54 -1.07 -35.32 -14.32
CA VAL A 54 -0.82 -34.89 -12.95
C VAL A 54 -1.77 -33.72 -12.70
N PRO A 55 -2.69 -33.78 -11.71
CA PRO A 55 -3.50 -32.62 -11.37
C PRO A 55 -2.55 -31.50 -10.92
N PRO A 56 -2.77 -30.22 -11.28
CA PRO A 56 -1.99 -29.11 -10.75
C PRO A 56 -2.13 -29.07 -9.22
N GLY A 57 -1.22 -29.77 -8.55
CA GLY A 57 -1.07 -29.76 -7.11
C GLY A 57 -0.60 -28.37 -6.71
N LEU A 58 -1.53 -27.61 -6.14
CA LEU A 58 -1.32 -26.62 -5.07
C LEU A 58 0.06 -25.96 -5.01
N ALA A 59 0.57 -25.42 -6.12
CA ALA A 59 1.68 -24.49 -6.04
C ALA A 59 1.16 -23.27 -5.27
N PRO A 60 1.69 -22.95 -4.08
CA PRO A 60 1.28 -21.76 -3.36
C PRO A 60 1.54 -20.58 -4.30
N ARG A 61 0.48 -19.85 -4.67
CA ARG A 61 0.63 -18.64 -5.47
C ARG A 61 1.73 -17.80 -4.81
N PRO A 62 2.81 -17.41 -5.51
CA PRO A 62 3.84 -16.56 -4.96
C PRO A 62 3.13 -15.38 -4.31
N ARG A 63 3.28 -15.22 -2.98
CA ARG A 63 2.64 -14.13 -2.26
C ARG A 63 3.17 -12.86 -2.90
N ALA A 64 2.33 -12.16 -3.64
CA ALA A 64 2.73 -10.93 -4.31
C ALA A 64 3.30 -10.00 -3.25
N VAL A 65 4.57 -9.61 -3.43
CA VAL A 65 5.23 -8.70 -2.53
C VAL A 65 4.42 -7.40 -2.53
N PRO A 66 3.98 -6.89 -1.37
CA PRO A 66 3.23 -5.65 -1.33
C PRO A 66 4.04 -4.52 -1.94
N ASP A 67 3.38 -3.64 -2.70
CA ASP A 67 4.04 -2.58 -3.47
C ASP A 67 4.87 -1.63 -2.59
N TYR A 68 4.43 -1.36 -1.35
CA TYR A 68 5.17 -0.53 -0.40
C TYR A 68 6.51 -1.16 0.03
N VAL A 69 6.66 -2.48 -0.02
CA VAL A 69 7.95 -3.11 0.31
C VAL A 69 8.98 -2.78 -0.77
N ALA A 70 8.58 -2.80 -2.05
CA ALA A 70 9.43 -2.43 -3.17
C ALA A 70 9.66 -0.90 -3.25
N LYS A 71 8.66 -0.09 -2.91
CA LYS A 71 8.75 1.38 -2.95
C LYS A 71 9.60 1.99 -1.82
N TYR A 72 9.65 1.32 -0.67
CA TYR A 72 10.40 1.80 0.49
C TYR A 72 11.47 0.79 0.94
N PRO A 73 12.55 0.60 0.15
CA PRO A 73 13.68 -0.24 0.54
C PRO A 73 14.47 0.35 1.73
N ALA A 74 15.54 -0.35 2.14
CA ALA A 74 16.46 0.15 3.17
C ALA A 74 17.01 1.54 2.79
N ILE A 75 17.00 2.45 3.77
CA ILE A 75 17.42 3.83 3.60
C ILE A 75 18.95 3.88 3.54
N ARG A 76 19.50 4.64 2.59
CA ARG A 76 20.95 4.78 2.38
C ARG A 76 21.47 6.19 2.61
N SER A 77 20.61 7.18 2.85
CA SER A 77 21.03 8.57 3.05
C SER A 77 20.10 9.36 3.98
N PRO A 78 20.61 10.41 4.64
CA PRO A 78 19.80 11.28 5.48
C PRO A 78 18.68 12.00 4.70
N ARG A 79 18.93 12.38 3.45
CA ARG A 79 17.92 13.01 2.59
C ARG A 79 16.76 12.05 2.27
N GLN A 80 17.07 10.79 1.97
CA GLN A 80 16.06 9.76 1.74
C GLN A 80 15.24 9.49 3.00
N ARG A 81 15.89 9.48 4.17
CA ARG A 81 15.22 9.37 5.48
C ARG A 81 14.18 10.47 5.71
N GLU A 82 14.53 11.73 5.47
CA GLU A 82 13.58 12.84 5.58
C GLU A 82 12.45 12.73 4.54
N GLY A 83 12.74 12.25 3.32
CA GLY A 83 11.72 11.93 2.33
C GLY A 83 10.71 10.89 2.83
N TYR A 84 11.20 9.80 3.44
CA TYR A 84 10.33 8.76 4.02
C TYR A 84 9.49 9.29 5.17
N LYS A 85 10.06 10.18 5.99
CA LYS A 85 9.35 10.84 7.08
C LYS A 85 8.22 11.73 6.56
N GLY A 86 8.44 12.52 5.50
CA GLY A 86 7.40 13.33 4.88
C GLY A 86 6.25 12.47 4.36
N VAL A 87 6.56 11.40 3.62
CA VAL A 87 5.56 10.44 3.15
C VAL A 87 4.81 9.78 4.31
N PHE A 88 5.51 9.41 5.38
CA PHE A 88 4.88 8.82 6.57
C PHE A 88 3.86 9.78 7.18
N GLN A 89 4.20 11.07 7.30
CA GLN A 89 3.30 12.09 7.84
C GLN A 89 2.06 12.28 6.95
N ASP A 90 2.25 12.43 5.64
CA ASP A 90 1.14 12.61 4.70
C ASP A 90 0.20 11.40 4.69
N GLN A 91 0.77 10.18 4.68
CA GLN A 91 -0.01 8.94 4.69
C GLN A 91 -0.65 8.65 6.05
N LEU A 92 -0.06 9.14 7.14
CA LEU A 92 -0.66 9.05 8.47
C LEU A 92 -1.89 9.94 8.57
N ALA A 93 -1.86 11.14 7.99
CA ALA A 93 -3.03 12.02 7.92
C ALA A 93 -4.19 11.32 7.19
N GLU A 94 -3.93 10.74 6.01
CA GLU A 94 -4.91 9.94 5.25
C GLU A 94 -5.46 8.77 6.10
N TYR A 95 -4.59 8.03 6.78
CA TYR A 95 -5.01 6.92 7.65
C TYR A 95 -5.92 7.39 8.79
N THR A 96 -5.60 8.51 9.44
CA THR A 96 -6.39 9.02 10.56
C THR A 96 -7.77 9.51 10.16
N GLU A 97 -7.87 10.20 9.01
CA GLU A 97 -9.14 10.63 8.44
C GLU A 97 -10.01 9.42 8.08
N LEU A 98 -9.45 8.47 7.34
CA LEU A 98 -10.15 7.26 6.93
C LEU A 98 -10.62 6.42 8.12
N LEU A 99 -9.81 6.33 9.17
CA LEU A 99 -10.19 5.66 10.41
C LEU A 99 -11.38 6.35 11.08
N GLY A 100 -11.43 7.69 11.04
CA GLY A 100 -12.58 8.47 11.50
C GLY A 100 -13.85 8.15 10.71
N GLU A 101 -13.74 8.07 9.39
CA GLU A 101 -14.87 7.70 8.52
C GLU A 101 -15.37 6.28 8.79
N VAL A 102 -14.46 5.30 8.91
CA VAL A 102 -14.81 3.91 9.22
C VAL A 102 -15.51 3.82 10.58
N ARG A 103 -15.02 4.54 11.59
CA ARG A 103 -15.66 4.62 12.92
C ARG A 103 -17.06 5.22 12.82
N THR A 104 -17.22 6.30 12.08
CA THR A 104 -18.50 6.97 11.88
C THR A 104 -19.49 6.07 11.14
N ALA A 105 -19.05 5.38 10.09
CA ALA A 105 -19.88 4.43 9.34
C ALA A 105 -20.37 3.27 10.23
N ARG A 106 -19.46 2.72 11.06
CA ARG A 106 -19.81 1.68 12.03
C ARG A 106 -20.75 2.19 13.12
N GLN A 107 -20.63 3.44 13.55
CA GLN A 107 -21.55 4.04 14.51
C GLN A 107 -22.96 4.19 13.91
N ARG A 108 -23.08 4.72 12.70
CA ARG A 108 -24.38 4.84 12.00
C ARG A 108 -25.07 3.49 11.81
N LEU A 109 -24.29 2.46 11.51
CA LEU A 109 -24.76 1.08 11.47
C LEU A 109 -25.36 0.67 12.82
N GLY A 110 -24.61 0.87 13.91
CA GLY A 110 -25.08 0.53 15.27
C GLY A 110 -26.31 1.33 15.72
N GLU A 111 -26.39 2.62 15.38
CA GLU A 111 -27.56 3.46 15.65
C GLU A 111 -28.80 2.95 14.91
N MET A 112 -28.66 2.55 13.64
CA MET A 112 -29.76 1.98 12.86
C MET A 112 -30.17 0.60 13.38
N GLU A 113 -29.21 -0.25 13.77
CA GLU A 113 -29.49 -1.54 14.42
C GLU A 113 -30.24 -1.37 15.75
N ALA A 114 -29.88 -0.36 16.55
CA ALA A 114 -30.54 -0.04 17.80
C ALA A 114 -31.94 0.56 17.60
N ALA A 115 -32.11 1.44 16.60
CA ALA A 115 -33.38 2.10 16.32
C ALA A 115 -34.40 1.17 15.65
N MET A 116 -33.95 0.27 14.76
CA MET A 116 -34.82 -0.59 13.96
C MET A 116 -34.99 -2.00 14.53
N GLY A 117 -34.39 -2.31 15.69
CA GLY A 117 -34.55 -3.60 16.37
C GLY A 117 -34.26 -4.79 15.45
N GLN A 118 -32.98 -5.03 15.13
CA GLN A 118 -32.51 -6.12 14.26
C GLN A 118 -33.13 -6.13 12.85
N LEU A 119 -32.77 -5.13 12.03
CA LEU A 119 -33.12 -5.15 10.60
C LEU A 119 -32.33 -6.26 9.88
N PRO A 120 -32.92 -7.00 8.92
CA PRO A 120 -32.20 -8.07 8.21
C PRO A 120 -30.93 -7.54 7.51
N ARG A 121 -29.79 -8.21 7.76
CA ARG A 121 -28.46 -7.86 7.21
C ARG A 121 -28.44 -7.64 5.68
N HIS A 122 -29.42 -8.18 4.95
CA HIS A 122 -29.52 -8.05 3.51
C HIS A 122 -29.79 -6.62 3.01
N THR A 123 -30.35 -5.73 3.82
CA THR A 123 -30.56 -4.31 3.43
C THR A 123 -29.29 -3.47 3.45
N MET A 124 -28.19 -4.02 3.97
CA MET A 124 -26.94 -3.30 4.26
C MET A 124 -25.89 -3.41 3.15
N SER A 125 -26.15 -4.23 2.13
CA SER A 125 -25.17 -4.69 1.14
C SER A 125 -24.39 -3.58 0.40
N ARG A 126 -25.00 -2.43 0.14
CA ARG A 126 -24.34 -1.31 -0.56
C ARG A 126 -23.46 -0.47 0.38
N THR A 127 -23.87 -0.31 1.64
CA THR A 127 -23.07 0.32 2.69
C THR A 127 -21.88 -0.57 3.07
N ASP A 128 -22.10 -1.89 3.06
CA ASP A 128 -21.08 -2.89 3.39
C ASP A 128 -19.93 -2.90 2.38
N SER A 129 -20.19 -2.81 1.07
CA SER A 129 -19.11 -2.78 0.06
C SER A 129 -18.19 -1.59 0.23
N ALA A 130 -18.74 -0.37 0.33
CA ALA A 130 -17.94 0.85 0.51
C ALA A 130 -17.22 0.86 1.88
N PHE A 131 -17.86 0.33 2.92
CA PHE A 131 -17.24 0.16 4.23
C PHE A 131 -16.07 -0.81 4.20
N LEU A 132 -16.23 -1.97 3.54
CA LEU A 132 -15.18 -2.98 3.38
C LEU A 132 -13.99 -2.43 2.59
N GLU A 133 -14.23 -1.66 1.53
CA GLU A 133 -13.17 -0.98 0.77
C GLU A 133 -12.37 -0.01 1.67
N LYS A 134 -13.07 0.83 2.45
CA LYS A 134 -12.41 1.75 3.41
C LYS A 134 -11.64 0.99 4.48
N GLN A 135 -12.20 -0.11 5.01
CA GLN A 135 -11.52 -0.96 5.98
C GLN A 135 -10.26 -1.60 5.38
N GLN A 136 -10.34 -2.12 4.15
CA GLN A 136 -9.17 -2.66 3.44
C GLN A 136 -8.10 -1.59 3.22
N ARG A 137 -8.50 -0.36 2.88
CA ARG A 137 -7.58 0.77 2.73
C ARG A 137 -6.92 1.15 4.05
N CYS A 138 -7.66 1.15 5.17
CA CYS A 138 -7.07 1.34 6.51
C CYS A 138 -6.00 0.28 6.81
N GLU A 139 -6.29 -0.99 6.55
CA GLU A 139 -5.35 -2.09 6.78
C GLU A 139 -4.10 -1.97 5.90
N TYR A 140 -4.28 -1.58 4.64
CA TYR A 140 -3.16 -1.31 3.73
C TYR A 140 -2.28 -0.18 4.27
N LEU A 141 -2.87 0.97 4.61
CA LEU A 141 -2.13 2.13 5.12
C LEU A 141 -1.41 1.79 6.42
N LYS A 142 -2.05 1.06 7.34
CA LYS A 142 -1.42 0.62 8.60
C LYS A 142 -0.16 -0.21 8.34
N LYS A 143 -0.23 -1.19 7.43
CA LYS A 143 0.93 -2.02 7.06
C LYS A 143 2.04 -1.20 6.39
N LYS A 144 1.67 -0.33 5.44
CA LYS A 144 2.60 0.58 4.75
C LYS A 144 3.31 1.52 5.73
N LEU A 145 2.57 2.17 6.63
CA LEU A 145 3.10 3.07 7.65
C LEU A 145 4.05 2.34 8.60
N THR A 146 3.67 1.13 9.02
CA THR A 146 4.52 0.28 9.88
C THR A 146 5.84 -0.03 9.20
N HIS A 147 5.81 -0.40 7.91
CA HIS A 147 7.02 -0.67 7.13
C HIS A 147 7.90 0.57 6.97
N ILE A 148 7.33 1.72 6.60
CA ILE A 148 8.09 2.98 6.45
C ILE A 148 8.72 3.38 7.78
N LYS A 149 7.97 3.31 8.89
CA LYS A 149 8.49 3.59 10.23
C LYS A 149 9.66 2.68 10.59
N ALA A 150 9.55 1.38 10.30
CA ALA A 150 10.63 0.43 10.54
C ALA A 150 11.91 0.80 9.76
N ARG A 151 11.79 1.19 8.48
CA ARG A 151 12.95 1.61 7.68
C ARG A 151 13.65 2.85 8.23
N ILE A 152 12.88 3.83 8.70
CA ILE A 152 13.43 5.03 9.35
C ILE A 152 14.15 4.65 10.65
N GLN A 153 13.53 3.79 11.47
CA GLN A 153 14.10 3.36 12.76
C GLN A 153 15.37 2.53 12.62
N GLU A 154 15.43 1.66 11.61
CA GLU A 154 16.61 0.85 11.27
C GLU A 154 17.78 1.76 10.90
N TYR A 155 17.58 2.71 9.98
CA TYR A 155 18.60 3.69 9.63
C TYR A 155 19.08 4.54 10.81
N ASP A 156 18.16 4.99 11.67
CA ASP A 156 18.50 5.76 12.86
C ASP A 156 19.29 4.95 13.90
N ARG A 157 19.10 3.63 13.93
CA ARG A 157 19.89 2.73 14.78
C ARG A 157 21.29 2.58 14.20
N ASP A 158 21.40 2.22 12.93
CA ASP A 158 22.69 2.01 12.25
C ASP A 158 23.56 3.27 12.27
N ALA A 159 22.95 4.45 12.13
CA ALA A 159 23.65 5.73 12.22
C ALA A 159 24.18 6.02 13.63
N ARG A 160 23.46 5.59 14.68
CA ARG A 160 23.92 5.72 16.07
C ARG A 160 25.03 4.73 16.37
N ASP A 161 24.85 3.47 15.96
CA ASP A 161 25.83 2.42 16.20
C ASP A 161 27.14 2.76 15.48
N SER A 162 27.07 3.22 14.23
CA SER A 162 28.25 3.69 13.50
C SER A 162 28.96 4.86 14.19
N ALA A 163 28.22 5.77 14.83
CA ALA A 163 28.80 6.91 15.54
C ALA A 163 29.49 6.54 16.86
N VAL A 164 29.28 5.33 17.39
CA VAL A 164 29.92 4.84 18.62
C VAL A 164 31.29 4.20 18.33
N TYR A 165 31.55 3.80 17.08
CA TYR A 165 32.82 3.19 16.66
C TYR A 165 33.84 4.20 16.10
N PHE A 166 33.63 5.51 16.32
CA PHE A 166 34.58 6.60 16.05
C PHE A 166 34.96 7.30 17.37
#